data_AF-A0A951ZKY9-F1
#
_entry.id   AF-A0A951ZKY9-F1
#
_cell.length_a   1.000
_cell.length_b   1.000
_cell.length_c   1.000
_cell.angle_alpha   90.00
_cell.angle_beta   90.00
_cell.angle_gamma   90.00
#
_symmetry.space_group_name_H-M   'P 1'
#
loop_
_entity.id
_entity.type
_entity.pdbx_description
1 polymer ?
#
loop_
_entity_poly.entity_id
_entity_poly.type
_entity_poly.pdbx_seq_one_letter_code
_entity_poly.pdbx_strand_id
1 'polypeptide(L)'
;FRHESCGLCTPCRVGTSLLQLLVEKVAAGKGSPVDVAEIQRVCQLLKVTAHCGLGQTVPNHLLDSLLKFRADWDKRMQTTEFVPAFDLDAALAEARQLTGRDDALAHL
;
A
#
# COMPACT_ATOMS: atom_id res chain seq x y z
N PHE A 1 -8.52 -11.43 1.27
CA PHE A 1 -7.52 -12.12 0.43
C PHE A 1 -6.19 -12.35 1.12
N ARG A 2 -5.49 -11.32 1.64
CA ARG A 2 -4.19 -11.50 2.30
C ARG A 2 -4.22 -12.56 3.41
N HIS A 3 -5.19 -12.48 4.32
CA HIS A 3 -5.35 -13.45 5.42
C HIS A 3 -5.59 -14.89 4.92
N GLU A 4 -6.33 -15.04 3.82
CA GLU A 4 -6.71 -16.34 3.23
C GLU A 4 -5.65 -16.91 2.27
N SER A 5 -4.55 -16.20 2.03
CA SER A 5 -3.48 -16.69 1.18
C SER A 5 -2.79 -17.88 1.86
N CYS A 6 -2.81 -19.06 1.22
CA CYS A 6 -2.12 -20.26 1.72
C CYS A 6 -0.57 -20.13 1.76
N GLY A 7 -0.01 -19.07 1.15
CA GLY A 7 1.41 -18.75 1.23
C GLY A 7 2.32 -19.57 0.32
N LEU A 8 1.79 -20.47 -0.53
CA LEU A 8 2.61 -21.34 -1.37
C LEU A 8 3.46 -20.59 -2.42
N CYS A 9 2.81 -19.85 -3.33
CA CYS A 9 3.50 -19.16 -4.42
C CYS A 9 3.86 -17.71 -4.05
N THR A 10 5.08 -17.29 -4.40
CA THR A 10 5.61 -15.93 -4.14
C THR A 10 4.68 -14.80 -4.61
N PRO A 11 4.14 -14.79 -5.85
CA PRO A 11 3.30 -13.67 -6.30
C PRO A 11 2.06 -13.49 -5.41
N CYS A 12 1.39 -14.57 -5.00
CA CYS A 12 0.23 -14.47 -4.11
C CYS A 12 0.65 -14.13 -2.66
N ARG A 13 1.64 -14.83 -2.09
CA ARG A 13 2.08 -14.64 -0.69
C ARG A 13 2.52 -13.21 -0.42
N VAL A 14 3.39 -12.68 -1.28
CA VAL A 14 3.96 -11.34 -1.12
C VAL A 14 3.03 -10.28 -1.68
N GLY A 15 2.51 -10.48 -2.90
CA GLY A 15 1.74 -9.45 -3.57
C GLY A 15 0.41 -9.15 -2.89
N THR A 16 -0.26 -10.11 -2.25
CA THR A 16 -1.45 -9.80 -1.45
C THR A 16 -1.15 -8.93 -0.23
N SER A 17 0.03 -9.07 0.38
CA SER A 17 0.48 -8.21 1.47
C SER A 17 0.85 -6.81 0.96
N LEU A 18 1.53 -6.71 -0.19
CA LEU A 18 1.83 -5.42 -0.82
C LEU A 18 0.55 -4.65 -1.19
N LEU A 19 -0.41 -5.34 -1.82
CA LEU A 19 -1.70 -4.74 -2.17
C LEU A 19 -2.46 -4.25 -0.94
N GLN A 20 -2.45 -5.01 0.17
CA GLN A 20 -3.06 -4.56 1.42
C GLN A 20 -2.43 -3.25 1.91
N LEU A 21 -1.10 -3.20 2.02
CA LEU A 21 -0.39 -2.01 2.52
C LEU A 21 -0.60 -0.77 1.63
N LEU A 22 -0.58 -0.96 0.30
CA LEU A 22 -0.83 0.13 -0.65
C LEU A 22 -2.28 0.65 -0.53
N VAL A 23 -3.25 -0.25 -0.42
CA VAL A 23 -4.66 0.13 -0.26
C VAL A 23 -4.89 0.81 1.09
N GLU A 24 -4.27 0.35 2.18
CA GLU A 24 -4.34 0.99 3.49
C GLU A 24 -3.74 2.40 3.48
N LYS A 25 -2.61 2.59 2.81
CA LYS A 25 -2.00 3.91 2.60
C LYS A 25 -2.94 4.86 1.86
N VAL A 26 -3.53 4.40 0.77
CA VAL A 26 -4.52 5.20 0.02
C VAL A 26 -5.77 5.46 0.87
N ALA A 27 -6.28 4.46 1.58
CA ALA A 27 -7.41 4.62 2.47
C ALA A 27 -7.16 5.66 3.57
N ALA A 28 -5.93 5.79 4.06
CA ALA A 28 -5.51 6.81 5.02
C ALA A 28 -5.37 8.23 4.42
N GLY A 29 -5.71 8.44 3.15
CA GLY A 29 -5.61 9.74 2.47
C GLY A 29 -4.19 10.12 2.05
N LYS A 30 -3.23 9.18 2.17
CA LYS A 30 -1.82 9.38 1.80
C LYS A 30 -1.51 8.81 0.42
N GLY A 31 -2.53 8.63 -0.44
CA GLY A 31 -2.35 8.05 -1.76
C GLY A 31 -1.64 9.01 -2.72
N SER A 32 -0.89 8.44 -3.67
CA SER A 32 -0.28 9.17 -4.77
C SER A 32 -0.47 8.40 -6.10
N PRO A 33 -0.25 9.05 -7.26
CA PRO A 33 -0.28 8.36 -8.55
C PRO A 33 0.71 7.20 -8.65
N VAL A 34 1.85 7.28 -7.94
CA VAL A 34 2.85 6.21 -7.88
C VAL A 34 2.30 4.97 -7.18
N ASP A 35 1.54 5.14 -6.10
CA ASP A 35 0.93 4.02 -5.37
C ASP A 35 -0.11 3.30 -6.23
N VAL A 36 -0.94 4.04 -6.98
CA VAL A 36 -1.93 3.44 -7.88
C VAL A 36 -1.25 2.69 -9.03
N ALA A 37 -0.19 3.25 -9.62
CA ALA A 37 0.59 2.56 -10.63
C ALA A 37 1.20 1.25 -10.09
N GLU A 38 1.69 1.26 -8.86
CA GLU A 38 2.24 0.08 -8.20
C GLU A 38 1.16 -0.97 -7.89
N ILE A 39 -0.03 -0.55 -7.43
CA ILE A 39 -1.20 -1.44 -7.26
C ILE A 39 -1.50 -2.15 -8.58
N GLN A 40 -1.61 -1.39 -9.69
CA GLN A 40 -1.90 -1.96 -11.00
C GLN A 40 -0.82 -2.95 -11.47
N ARG A 41 0.46 -2.62 -11.25
CA ARG A 41 1.59 -3.49 -11.59
C ARG A 41 1.54 -4.82 -10.83
N VAL A 42 1.33 -4.76 -9.51
CA VAL A 42 1.21 -5.96 -8.67
C VAL A 42 -0.05 -6.76 -9.05
N CYS A 43 -1.17 -6.09 -9.31
CA CYS A 43 -2.39 -6.72 -9.81
C CYS A 43 -2.15 -7.52 -11.11
N GLN A 44 -1.46 -6.94 -12.09
CA GLN A 44 -1.15 -7.62 -13.34
C GLN A 44 -0.21 -8.82 -13.12
N LEU A 45 0.78 -8.69 -12.24
CA LEU A 45 1.67 -9.79 -11.87
C LEU A 45 0.88 -10.98 -11.28
N LEU A 46 -0.04 -10.72 -10.36
CA LEU A 46 -0.85 -11.77 -9.72
C LEU A 46 -1.74 -12.49 -10.73
N LYS A 47 -2.39 -11.75 -11.62
CA LYS A 47 -3.27 -12.31 -12.66
C LYS A 47 -2.56 -13.34 -13.53
N VAL A 48 -1.31 -13.06 -13.90
CA VAL A 48 -0.58 -13.89 -14.87
C VAL A 48 0.24 -15.00 -14.20
N THR A 49 0.79 -14.76 -13.00
CA THR A 49 1.82 -15.63 -12.43
C THR A 49 1.41 -16.39 -11.17
N ALA A 50 0.23 -16.09 -10.60
CA ALA A 50 -0.24 -16.85 -9.44
C ALA A 50 -0.58 -18.29 -9.82
N HIS A 51 -0.16 -19.21 -8.95
CA HIS A 51 -0.29 -20.65 -9.17
C HIS A 51 -1.75 -21.15 -9.20
N CYS A 52 -2.64 -20.53 -8.42
CA CYS A 52 -4.03 -20.98 -8.29
C CYS A 52 -5.03 -19.82 -8.45
N GLY A 53 -6.31 -20.18 -8.59
CA GLY A 53 -7.40 -19.24 -8.84
C GLY A 53 -7.59 -18.18 -7.75
N LEU A 54 -7.25 -18.47 -6.48
CA LEU A 54 -7.33 -17.47 -5.42
C LEU A 54 -6.40 -16.28 -5.71
N GLY A 55 -5.14 -16.56 -6.02
CA GLY A 55 -4.15 -15.52 -6.32
C GLY A 55 -4.48 -14.75 -7.60
N GLN A 56 -5.02 -15.43 -8.62
CA GLN A 56 -5.46 -14.81 -9.88
C GLN A 56 -6.72 -13.96 -9.72
N THR A 57 -7.54 -14.23 -8.69
CA THR A 57 -8.79 -13.50 -8.42
C THR A 57 -8.57 -12.23 -7.61
N VAL A 58 -7.53 -12.17 -6.75
CA VAL A 58 -7.23 -10.97 -5.94
C VAL A 58 -7.24 -9.68 -6.76
N PRO A 59 -6.61 -9.60 -7.94
CA PRO A 59 -6.58 -8.35 -8.70
C PRO A 59 -7.93 -7.81 -9.15
N ASN A 60 -8.96 -8.66 -9.26
CA ASN A 60 -10.24 -8.30 -9.88
C ASN A 60 -10.93 -7.15 -9.13
N HIS A 61 -11.06 -7.24 -7.80
CA HIS A 61 -11.74 -6.21 -7.02
C HIS A 61 -11.03 -4.85 -7.04
N LEU A 62 -9.69 -4.84 -7.06
CA LEU A 62 -8.91 -3.60 -7.09
C LEU A 62 -8.96 -2.93 -8.46
N LEU A 63 -8.77 -3.70 -9.53
CA LEU A 63 -8.85 -3.17 -10.89
C LEU A 63 -10.27 -2.66 -11.20
N ASP A 64 -11.30 -3.41 -10.79
CA ASP A 64 -12.68 -2.96 -10.93
C ASP A 64 -12.96 -1.70 -10.10
N SER A 65 -12.42 -1.62 -8.88
CA SER A 65 -12.57 -0.44 -8.04
C SER A 65 -11.93 0.80 -8.67
N LEU A 66 -10.69 0.67 -9.15
CA LEU A 66 -9.97 1.75 -9.84
C LEU A 66 -10.69 2.20 -11.12
N LEU A 67 -11.30 1.26 -11.85
CA LEU A 67 -12.03 1.56 -13.09
C LEU A 67 -13.37 2.23 -12.83
N LYS A 68 -14.18 1.66 -11.93
CA LYS A 68 -15.59 2.05 -11.72
C LYS A 68 -15.75 3.20 -10.71
N PHE A 69 -14.81 3.33 -9.77
CA PHE A 69 -14.88 4.29 -8.66
C PHE A 69 -13.68 5.23 -8.64
N ARG A 70 -13.18 5.61 -9.82
CA ARG A 70 -11.97 6.44 -9.95
C ARG A 70 -12.03 7.73 -9.11
N ALA A 71 -13.19 8.40 -9.10
CA ALA A 71 -13.39 9.61 -8.33
C ALA A 71 -13.19 9.42 -6.81
N ASP A 72 -13.51 8.25 -6.25
CA ASP A 72 -13.32 7.99 -4.82
C ASP A 72 -11.86 7.70 -4.46
N TRP A 73 -11.10 7.14 -5.42
CA TRP A 73 -9.64 7.04 -5.31
C TRP A 73 -8.98 8.42 -5.39
N ASP A 74 -9.39 9.25 -6.36
CA ASP A 74 -8.83 10.59 -6.55
C ASP A 74 -9.03 11.48 -5.30
N LYS A 75 -10.19 11.39 -4.61
CA LYS A 75 -10.43 12.08 -3.33
C LYS A 75 -9.42 11.72 -2.23
N ARG A 76 -8.79 10.55 -2.33
CA ARG A 76 -7.80 10.03 -1.37
C ARG A 76 -6.35 10.19 -1.85
N MET A 77 -6.16 10.74 -3.04
CA MET A 77 -4.86 11.09 -3.61
C MET A 77 -4.63 12.60 -3.51
N GLN A 78 -4.39 13.08 -2.30
CA GLN A 78 -4.36 14.52 -1.98
C GLN A 78 -3.08 15.23 -2.47
N THR A 79 -2.06 14.46 -2.83
CA THR A 79 -0.75 14.97 -3.25
C THR A 79 -0.30 14.30 -4.54
N THR A 80 0.31 15.07 -5.43
CA THR A 80 0.91 14.58 -6.68
C THR A 80 2.26 13.90 -6.46
N GLU A 81 2.91 14.22 -5.35
CA GLU A 81 4.19 13.68 -4.91
C GLU A 81 4.03 12.42 -4.05
N PHE A 82 5.15 11.75 -3.76
CA PHE A 82 5.12 10.58 -2.88
C PHE A 82 5.03 11.02 -1.41
N VAL A 83 4.12 10.40 -0.66
CA VAL A 83 4.02 10.55 0.81
C VAL A 83 4.36 9.22 1.48
N PRO A 84 5.14 9.18 2.56
CA PRO A 84 5.39 7.95 3.33
C PRO A 84 4.11 7.34 3.91
N ALA A 85 4.03 6.01 3.97
CA ALA A 85 2.86 5.33 4.56
C ALA A 85 2.78 5.51 6.08
N PHE A 86 3.92 5.62 6.75
CA PHE A 86 4.05 5.81 8.19
C PHE A 86 4.31 7.28 8.53
N ASP A 87 4.21 7.61 9.81
CA ASP A 87 4.50 8.94 10.34
C ASP A 87 6.01 9.07 10.60
N LEU A 88 6.65 10.03 9.93
CA LEU A 88 8.10 10.24 10.00
C LEU A 88 8.54 10.75 11.38
N ASP A 89 7.77 11.65 12.01
CA ASP A 89 8.08 12.17 13.33
C ASP A 89 7.94 11.08 14.40
N ALA A 90 6.84 10.32 14.31
CA ALA A 90 6.60 9.21 15.23
C ALA A 90 7.69 8.13 15.13
N ALA A 91 8.26 7.92 13.94
CA ALA A 91 9.37 6.98 13.76
C ALA A 91 10.65 7.39 14.52
N LEU A 92 10.80 8.68 14.86
CA LEU A 92 11.93 9.20 15.65
C LEU A 92 11.70 9.14 17.17
N ALA A 93 10.51 8.74 17.64
CA ALA A 93 10.14 8.81 19.06
C ALA A 93 11.09 8.02 19.97
N GLU A 94 11.50 6.81 19.57
CA GLU A 94 12.43 5.98 20.34
C GLU A 94 13.81 6.65 20.47
N ALA A 95 14.33 7.21 19.38
CA ALA A 95 15.61 7.91 19.37
C ALA A 95 15.58 9.17 20.25
N ARG A 96 14.47 9.94 20.21
CA ARG A 96 14.24 11.09 21.09
C ARG A 96 14.25 10.68 22.56
N GLN A 97 13.55 9.59 22.90
CA GLN A 97 13.51 9.06 24.26
C GLN A 97 14.90 8.65 24.77
N LEU A 98 15.69 7.96 23.94
CA LEU A 98 17.03 7.49 24.32
C LEU A 98 18.04 8.63 24.50
N THR A 99 17.93 9.66 23.67
CA THR A 99 18.87 10.81 23.70
C THR A 99 18.43 11.94 24.61
N GLY A 100 17.17 11.91 25.08
CA GLY A 100 16.57 13.00 25.85
C GLY A 100 16.40 14.29 25.05
N ARG A 101 16.31 14.21 23.72
CA ARG A 101 16.21 15.36 22.82
C ARG A 101 14.77 15.59 22.37
N ASP A 102 14.34 16.85 22.40
CA ASP A 102 13.05 17.34 21.90
C ASP A 102 13.21 18.70 21.19
N ASP A 103 14.42 18.98 20.72
CA ASP A 103 14.71 20.20 19.94
C ASP A 103 14.18 20.08 18.51
N ALA A 104 13.99 21.20 17.82
CA ALA A 104 13.41 21.22 16.47
C ALA A 104 14.14 20.33 15.44
N LEU A 105 15.44 20.03 15.64
CA LEU A 105 16.20 19.14 14.76
C LEU A 105 15.97 17.65 15.06
N ALA A 106 15.20 17.32 16.09
CA ALA A 106 14.82 15.97 16.46
C ALA A 106 13.44 15.55 15.92
N HIS A 107 12.78 16.41 15.15
CA HIS A 107 11.43 16.22 14.59
C HIS A 107 11.41 16.34 13.06
N LEU A 108 10.38 15.77 12.42
CA LEU A 108 10.15 15.82 10.96
C LEU A 108 8.71 16.21 10.60
#